data_AF-A0AA35RQX4-F1
#
_entry.id   AF-A0AA35RQX4-F1
#
_cell.length_a   1.000
_cell.length_b   1.000
_cell.length_c   1.000
_cell.angle_alpha   90.00
_cell.angle_beta   90.00
_cell.angle_gamma   90.00
#
_symmetry.space_group_name_H-M   'P 1'
#
loop_
_entity.id
_entity.type
_entity.pdbx_description
1 polymer ?
#
loop_
_entity_poly.entity_id
_entity_poly.type
_entity_poly.pdbx_seq_one_letter_code
_entity_poly.pdbx_strand_id
1 'polypeptide(L)'
;MDRVVEEIAARGAAGHAVAADLATADGCRAAVEQGAAALGGVDVLVNCAGAAQGADVLGLPVETIEERWRSRATATCAWRSS
;
A
#
# COMPACT_ATOMS: atom_id res chain seq x y z
N MET A 1 1.07 11.92 1.16
CA MET A 1 1.88 10.87 0.50
C MET A 1 3.26 11.41 0.16
N ASP A 2 3.35 12.67 -0.25
CA ASP A 2 4.58 13.40 -0.60
C ASP A 2 5.69 13.30 0.46
N ARG A 3 5.36 13.48 1.75
CA ARG A 3 6.33 13.34 2.85
C ARG A 3 7.12 12.02 2.82
N VAL A 4 6.46 10.89 2.57
CA VAL A 4 7.14 9.58 2.58
C VAL A 4 8.05 9.45 1.36
N VAL A 5 7.60 9.96 0.21
CA VAL A 5 8.41 10.02 -1.01
C VAL A 5 9.65 10.89 -0.80
N GLU A 6 9.50 12.04 -0.16
CA GLU A 6 10.61 12.94 0.22
C GLU A 6 11.58 12.26 1.18
N GLU A 7 11.10 11.53 2.19
CA GLU A 7 11.96 10.78 3.13
C GLU A 7 12.74 9.65 2.43
N ILE A 8 12.15 9.00 1.42
CA ILE A 8 12.83 8.01 0.57
C ILE A 8 13.90 8.69 -0.29
N ALA A 9 13.56 9.82 -0.93
CA ALA A 9 14.46 10.61 -1.76
C ALA A 9 15.67 11.14 -0.95
N ALA A 10 15.43 11.61 0.27
CA ALA A 10 16.47 12.08 1.19
C ALA A 10 17.48 10.99 1.58
N ARG A 11 17.13 9.70 1.40
CA ARG A 11 18.01 8.54 1.59
C ARG A 11 18.70 8.07 0.30
N GLY A 12 18.55 8.82 -0.79
CA GLY A 12 19.15 8.52 -2.09
C GLY A 12 18.45 7.41 -2.87
N ALA A 13 17.18 7.13 -2.57
CA ALA A 13 16.36 6.16 -3.29
C ALA A 13 15.22 6.85 -4.05
N ALA A 14 14.67 6.19 -5.07
CA ALA A 14 13.50 6.70 -5.79
C ALA A 14 12.23 6.21 -5.11
N GLY A 15 11.31 7.13 -4.77
CA GLY A 15 10.00 6.81 -4.22
C GLY A 15 8.88 7.23 -5.18
N HIS A 16 7.86 6.39 -5.32
CA HIS A 16 6.62 6.75 -6.01
C HIS A 16 5.42 6.31 -5.18
N ALA A 17 4.44 7.20 -5.04
CA ALA A 17 3.24 6.97 -4.26
C ALA A 17 2.03 6.83 -5.16
N VAL A 18 1.28 5.72 -5.01
CA VAL A 18 0.06 5.46 -5.77
C VAL A 18 -1.13 5.43 -4.83
N ALA A 19 -2.09 6.32 -5.05
CA ALA A 19 -3.37 6.30 -4.36
C ALA A 19 -4.28 5.25 -5.02
N ALA A 20 -4.55 4.14 -4.31
CA ALA A 20 -5.40 3.06 -4.79
C ALA A 20 -6.23 2.50 -3.64
N ASP A 21 -7.27 1.72 -3.95
CA ASP A 21 -7.99 0.90 -2.97
C ASP A 21 -7.60 -0.57 -3.15
N LEU A 22 -6.64 -1.05 -2.35
CA LEU A 22 -6.18 -2.44 -2.42
C LEU A 22 -7.23 -3.46 -1.93
N ALA A 23 -8.40 -3.01 -1.43
CA ALA A 23 -9.54 -3.91 -1.20
C ALA A 23 -10.29 -4.27 -2.50
N THR A 24 -9.89 -3.69 -3.64
CA THR A 24 -10.49 -3.95 -4.95
C THR A 24 -9.45 -4.54 -5.91
N ALA A 25 -9.90 -5.41 -6.81
CA ALA A 25 -9.03 -5.97 -7.85
C ALA A 25 -8.44 -4.88 -8.76
N ASP A 26 -9.24 -3.87 -9.10
CA ASP A 26 -8.82 -2.76 -9.94
C ASP A 26 -7.81 -1.85 -9.24
N GLY A 27 -8.00 -1.57 -7.94
CA GLY A 27 -7.03 -0.82 -7.16
C GLY A 27 -5.70 -1.54 -7.01
N CYS A 28 -5.72 -2.87 -6.78
CA CYS A 28 -4.50 -3.68 -6.79
C CYS A 28 -3.78 -3.62 -8.15
N ARG A 29 -4.52 -3.73 -9.25
CA ARG A 29 -3.97 -3.65 -10.60
C ARG A 29 -3.35 -2.29 -10.88
N ALA A 30 -4.08 -1.21 -10.56
CA ALA A 30 -3.60 0.16 -10.72
C ALA A 30 -2.31 0.43 -9.93
N ALA A 31 -2.21 -0.08 -8.70
CA ALA A 31 -1.02 0.07 -7.87
C ALA A 31 0.22 -0.57 -8.50
N VAL A 32 0.08 -1.79 -9.02
CA VAL A 32 1.17 -2.52 -9.66
C VAL A 32 1.58 -1.86 -10.98
N GLU A 33 0.61 -1.55 -11.85
CA GLU A 33 0.89 -0.97 -13.16
C GLU A 33 1.55 0.41 -13.06
N GLN A 34 1.04 1.29 -12.20
CA GLN A 34 1.61 2.63 -12.00
C GLN A 34 2.98 2.56 -11.30
N GLY A 35 3.13 1.70 -10.30
CA GLY A 35 4.41 1.48 -9.63
C GLY A 35 5.48 0.96 -10.58
N ALA A 36 5.15 -0.05 -11.40
CA ALA A 36 6.05 -0.61 -12.40
C ALA A 36 6.45 0.42 -13.46
N ALA A 37 5.48 1.20 -13.96
CA ALA A 37 5.75 2.25 -14.94
C ALA A 37 6.67 3.34 -14.40
N ALA A 38 6.52 3.73 -13.12
CA ALA A 38 7.32 4.78 -12.51
C ALA A 38 8.74 4.33 -12.13
N LEU A 39 8.93 3.05 -11.79
CA LEU A 39 10.19 2.53 -11.25
C LEU A 39 10.94 1.58 -12.21
N GLY A 40 10.38 1.32 -13.39
CA GLY A 40 10.99 0.43 -14.39
C GLY A 40 10.75 -1.06 -14.13
N GLY A 41 9.85 -1.40 -13.22
CA GLY A 41 9.54 -2.76 -12.79
C GLY A 41 9.13 -2.83 -11.32
N VAL A 42 8.70 -4.01 -10.87
CA VAL A 42 8.43 -4.30 -9.45
C VAL A 42 9.13 -5.61 -9.09
N ASP A 43 10.19 -5.53 -8.29
CA ASP A 43 10.94 -6.70 -7.82
C ASP A 43 10.34 -7.30 -6.54
N VAL A 44 9.81 -6.44 -5.66
CA VAL A 44 9.30 -6.82 -4.33
C VAL A 44 7.98 -6.12 -4.08
N LEU A 45 6.96 -6.90 -3.69
CA LEU A 45 5.68 -6.40 -3.21
C LEU A 45 5.58 -6.60 -1.70
N VAL A 46 5.42 -5.50 -0.95
CA VAL A 46 5.14 -5.55 0.49
C VAL A 46 3.68 -5.12 0.69
N ASN A 47 2.79 -6.08 0.96
CA ASN A 47 1.43 -5.76 1.36
C ASN A 47 1.40 -5.34 2.84
N CYS A 48 1.65 -4.05 3.09
CA CYS A 48 1.63 -3.46 4.43
C CYS A 48 0.27 -2.79 4.75
N ALA A 49 -0.72 -2.96 3.87
CA ALA A 49 -2.03 -2.38 4.06
C ALA A 49 -2.84 -3.12 5.12
N GLY A 50 -3.20 -2.44 6.20
CA GLY A 50 -4.08 -2.99 7.22
C GLY A 50 -4.66 -1.90 8.11
N ALA A 51 -5.97 -1.94 8.33
CA ALA A 51 -6.65 -1.14 9.34
C ALA A 51 -6.78 -1.96 10.63
N ALA A 52 -5.66 -2.22 11.30
CA ALA A 52 -5.69 -2.93 12.58
C ALA A 52 -6.25 -2.02 13.68
N GLN A 53 -7.58 -1.98 13.84
CA GLN A 53 -8.19 -1.48 15.07
C GLN A 53 -8.18 -2.63 16.10
N GLY A 54 -7.28 -2.55 17.08
CA GLY A 54 -7.23 -3.49 18.20
C GLY A 54 -8.58 -3.59 18.90
N ALA A 55 -9.27 -4.70 18.68
CA ALA A 55 -10.44 -5.11 19.45
C ALA A 55 -10.38 -6.63 19.59
N ASP A 56 -10.84 -7.11 20.73
CA ASP A 56 -10.93 -8.53 21.07
C ASP A 56 -11.60 -9.31 19.92
N VAL A 57 -10.83 -10.20 19.29
CA VAL A 57 -11.25 -11.01 18.14
C VAL A 57 -12.47 -11.87 18.45
N LEU A 58 -12.71 -12.18 19.73
CA LEU A 58 -13.82 -13.03 20.17
C LEU A 58 -15.12 -12.25 20.43
N GLY A 59 -15.09 -10.92 20.37
CA GLY A 59 -16.23 -10.06 20.70
C GLY A 59 -16.85 -9.28 19.52
N LEU A 60 -16.30 -9.40 18.31
CA LEU A 60 -16.79 -8.65 17.15
C LEU A 60 -17.86 -9.44 16.37
N PRO A 61 -19.02 -8.84 16.05
CA PRO A 61 -19.99 -9.42 15.11
C PRO A 61 -19.33 -9.67 13.74
N VAL A 62 -19.69 -10.77 13.07
CA VAL A 62 -19.13 -11.15 11.75
C VAL A 62 -19.32 -10.03 10.71
N GLU A 63 -20.42 -9.29 10.77
CA GLU A 63 -20.66 -8.16 9.86
C GLU A 63 -19.62 -7.03 10.05
N THR A 64 -19.05 -6.90 11.26
CA THR A 64 -18.00 -5.90 11.58
C THR A 64 -16.63 -6.33 11.06
N ILE A 65 -16.44 -7.62 10.80
CA ILE A 65 -15.19 -8.15 10.23
C ILE A 65 -15.09 -7.77 8.75
N GLU A 66 -16.16 -7.90 7.97
CA GLU A 66 -16.12 -7.56 6.53
C GLU A 66 -15.87 -6.06 6.26
N GLU A 67 -16.46 -5.16 7.05
CA GLU A 67 -16.20 -3.72 6.94
C GLU A 67 -14.77 -3.36 7.34
N ARG A 68 -14.20 -4.02 8.37
CA ARG A 68 -12.83 -3.79 8.83
C ARG A 68 -11.76 -4.30 7.86
N TRP A 69 -12.07 -5.36 7.10
CA TRP A 69 -11.17 -5.90 6.07
C TRP A 69 -11.15 -5.08 4.78
N ARG A 70 -12.17 -4.24 4.53
CA ARG A 70 -12.16 -3.20 3.48
C ARG A 70 -11.30 -2.00 3.86
N SER A 71 -10.01 -2.25 4.11
CA SER A 71 -9.05 -1.19 4.40
C SER A 71 -8.63 -0.43 3.14
N ARG A 72 -8.80 0.89 3.13
CA ARG A 72 -8.24 1.77 2.10
C ARG A 72 -6.73 1.82 2.28
N ALA A 73 -6.02 1.45 1.24
CA ALA A 73 -4.63 1.06 1.32
C ALA A 73 -3.78 1.89 0.38
N THR A 74 -2.82 2.62 0.93
CA THR A 74 -1.88 3.42 0.13
C THR A 74 -0.59 2.62 -0.08
N ALA A 75 -0.22 2.38 -1.34
CA ALA A 75 1.05 1.76 -1.67
C ALA A 75 2.13 2.83 -1.89
N THR A 76 3.30 2.62 -1.29
CA THR A 76 4.51 3.40 -1.61
C THR A 76 5.57 2.41 -2.06
N CYS A 77 6.01 2.55 -3.31
CA CYS A 77 7.08 1.73 -3.85
C CYS A 77 8.39 2.52 -3.77
N ALA A 78 9.46 1.83 -3.34
CA ALA A 78 10.80 2.39 -3.23
C ALA A 78 11.78 1.54 -4.03
N TRP A 79 12.60 2.16 -4.87
CA TRP A 79 13.63 1.48 -5.66
C TRP A 79 15.01 2.09 -5.39
N ARG A 80 16.03 1.25 -5.38
CA ARG A 80 17.42 1.65 -5.19
C ARG A 80 18.26 1.07 -6.32
N SER A 81 18.80 1.93 -7.18
CA SER A 81 19.89 1.56 -8.10
C SER A 81 21.14 1.22 -7.29
N SER A 82 21.71 0.06 -7.56
CA SER A 82 23.06 -0.35 -7.12
C SER A 82 24.13 0.57 -7.69
#